data_AF-A0A433SSK7-F1
#
_entry.id   AF-A0A433SSK7-F1
#
_cell.length_a   1.000
_cell.length_b   1.000
_cell.length_c   1.000
_cell.angle_alpha   90.00
_cell.angle_beta   90.00
_cell.angle_gamma   90.00
#
_symmetry.space_group_name_H-M   'P 1'
#
loop_
_entity.id
_entity.type
_entity.pdbx_description
1 polymer ?
#
loop_
_entity_poly.entity_id
_entity_poly.type
_entity_poly.pdbx_seq_one_letter_code
_entity_poly.pdbx_strand_id
1 'polypeptide(L)'
;MTHVADFYNQLERKKPGITRRVYLASDDSAVLEEAKSKYEDYVFISDNSISQSAGLGTRYSDGSLRGVIIDIHFLSRCDFLVCTFSSQVCRVAYELMQTLHGDASQKFRSLDDIFYYGGQNGHDLHILEAHPGSISGLIQIKPGDSVSIAGNHWDGFSKGTNHRTGMSGLFPSYKAEDTVVKVSMPTYPEVSLKPSR
;
A
#
# COMPACT_ATOMS: atom_id res chain seq x y z
N MET A 1 -13.16 -4.60 -4.50
CA MET A 1 -14.09 -4.91 -3.40
C MET A 1 -13.84 -6.23 -2.70
N THR A 2 -13.32 -7.29 -3.35
CA THR A 2 -12.97 -8.57 -2.67
C THR A 2 -12.15 -8.37 -1.40
N HIS A 3 -11.05 -7.62 -1.46
CA HIS A 3 -10.20 -7.34 -0.29
C HIS A 3 -10.88 -6.48 0.79
N VAL A 4 -11.85 -5.65 0.42
CA VAL A 4 -12.67 -4.90 1.37
C VAL A 4 -13.60 -5.86 2.12
N ALA A 5 -14.22 -6.80 1.40
CA ALA A 5 -15.03 -7.85 1.99
C ALA A 5 -14.21 -8.75 2.92
N ASP A 6 -13.00 -9.15 2.51
CA ASP A 6 -12.09 -9.96 3.33
C ASP A 6 -11.73 -9.25 4.65
N PHE A 7 -11.46 -7.94 4.60
CA PHE A 7 -11.21 -7.13 5.79
C PHE A 7 -12.44 -7.11 6.72
N TYR A 8 -13.63 -6.82 6.18
CA TYR A 8 -14.85 -6.77 6.98
C TYR A 8 -15.23 -8.13 7.56
N ASN A 9 -15.06 -9.21 6.81
CA ASN A 9 -15.28 -10.58 7.30
C ASN A 9 -14.38 -10.89 8.50
N GLN A 10 -13.12 -10.45 8.48
CA GLN A 10 -12.21 -10.59 9.63
C GLN A 10 -12.62 -9.70 10.81
N LEU A 11 -13.03 -8.46 10.54
CA LEU A 11 -13.45 -7.51 11.55
C LEU A 11 -14.74 -7.94 12.26
N GLU A 12 -15.67 -8.52 11.53
CA GLU A 12 -16.97 -8.99 12.02
C GLU A 12 -16.82 -10.13 13.04
N ARG A 13 -15.76 -10.94 12.95
CA ARG A 13 -15.42 -11.93 13.99
C ARG A 13 -15.13 -11.32 15.35
N LYS A 14 -14.69 -10.05 15.38
CA LYS A 14 -14.41 -9.28 16.61
C LYS A 14 -15.55 -8.33 16.97
N LYS A 15 -16.28 -7.83 15.96
CA LYS A 15 -17.38 -6.87 16.09
C LYS A 15 -18.58 -7.33 15.26
N PRO A 16 -19.39 -8.28 15.77
CA PRO A 16 -20.55 -8.80 15.04
C PRO A 16 -21.55 -7.68 14.70
N GLY A 17 -22.13 -7.72 13.49
CA GLY A 17 -23.15 -6.74 13.05
C GLY A 17 -22.59 -5.36 12.71
N ILE A 18 -21.29 -5.24 12.45
CA ILE A 18 -20.67 -3.97 12.05
C ILE A 18 -21.18 -3.52 10.67
N THR A 19 -21.60 -2.26 10.55
CA THR A 19 -21.93 -1.66 9.25
C THR A 19 -20.68 -1.52 8.40
N ARG A 20 -20.71 -2.07 7.18
CA ARG A 20 -19.61 -2.02 6.23
C ARG A 20 -19.58 -0.65 5.53
N ARG A 21 -18.67 0.23 5.96
CA ARG A 21 -18.51 1.59 5.39
C ARG A 21 -17.28 1.67 4.49
N VAL A 22 -17.38 2.34 3.36
CA VAL A 22 -16.25 2.52 2.42
C VAL A 22 -16.13 3.98 2.08
N TYR A 23 -14.99 4.59 2.40
CA TYR A 23 -14.62 5.87 1.79
C TYR A 23 -14.10 5.59 0.38
N LEU A 24 -14.75 6.16 -0.63
CA LEU A 24 -14.40 5.97 -2.03
C LEU A 24 -13.86 7.28 -2.62
N ALA A 25 -12.56 7.28 -2.92
CA ALA A 25 -11.89 8.31 -3.70
C ALA A 25 -11.57 7.77 -5.10
N SER A 26 -11.96 8.51 -6.13
CA SER A 26 -11.81 8.14 -7.54
C SER A 26 -11.81 9.40 -8.41
N ASP A 27 -11.02 9.41 -9.49
CA ASP A 27 -11.12 10.44 -10.54
C ASP A 27 -12.17 10.10 -11.61
N ASP A 28 -12.80 8.93 -11.51
CA ASP A 28 -13.98 8.54 -12.28
C ASP A 28 -15.26 8.71 -11.45
N SER A 29 -16.08 9.69 -11.85
CA SER A 29 -17.36 10.03 -11.22
C SER A 29 -18.48 8.99 -11.41
N ALA A 30 -18.34 8.04 -12.35
CA ALA A 30 -19.34 7.00 -12.58
C ALA A 30 -19.24 5.86 -11.54
N VAL A 31 -18.06 5.66 -10.95
CA VAL A 31 -17.75 4.52 -10.07
C VAL A 31 -18.60 4.53 -8.79
N LEU A 32 -18.97 5.71 -8.27
CA LEU A 32 -19.78 5.79 -7.05
C LEU A 32 -21.16 5.14 -7.22
N GLU A 33 -21.85 5.46 -8.31
CA GLU A 33 -23.19 4.93 -8.58
C GLU A 33 -23.14 3.45 -8.95
N GLU A 34 -22.12 3.03 -9.71
CA GLU A 34 -21.87 1.61 -9.97
C GLU A 34 -21.63 0.83 -8.67
N ALA A 35 -20.81 1.36 -7.77
CA ALA A 35 -20.47 0.69 -6.52
C ALA A 35 -21.69 0.55 -5.60
N LYS A 36 -22.51 1.60 -5.47
CA LYS A 36 -23.78 1.52 -4.71
C LYS A 36 -24.72 0.48 -5.27
N SER A 37 -24.82 0.37 -6.60
CA SER A 37 -25.69 -0.61 -7.26
C SER A 37 -25.19 -2.05 -7.12
N LYS A 38 -23.87 -2.28 -7.13
CA LYS A 38 -23.29 -3.63 -7.05
C LYS A 38 -23.09 -4.15 -5.63
N TYR A 39 -23.03 -3.25 -4.64
CA TYR A 39 -22.68 -3.56 -3.26
C TYR A 39 -23.65 -2.88 -2.29
N GLU A 40 -24.93 -3.24 -2.38
CA GLU A 40 -26.03 -2.64 -1.62
C GLU A 40 -25.91 -2.84 -0.09
N ASP A 41 -25.13 -3.82 0.36
CA ASP A 41 -24.82 -4.10 1.76
C ASP A 41 -23.72 -3.18 2.34
N TYR A 42 -23.15 -2.30 1.51
CA TYR A 42 -22.12 -1.33 1.91
C TYR A 42 -22.65 0.10 1.91
N VAL A 43 -22.19 0.89 2.89
CA VAL A 43 -22.41 2.33 2.92
C VAL A 43 -21.21 3.03 2.31
N PHE A 44 -21.36 3.56 1.10
CA PHE A 44 -20.33 4.36 0.44
C PHE A 44 -20.38 5.82 0.90
N ILE A 45 -19.23 6.31 1.35
CA ILE A 45 -18.97 7.70 1.72
C ILE A 45 -18.04 8.24 0.63
N SER A 46 -18.48 9.28 -0.08
CA SER A 46 -17.70 9.90 -1.15
C SER A 46 -18.27 11.28 -1.45
N ASP A 47 -17.43 12.19 -1.93
CA ASP A 47 -17.88 13.46 -2.50
C ASP A 47 -17.71 13.39 -4.03
N ASN A 48 -18.81 13.13 -4.74
CA ASN A 48 -18.76 12.98 -6.20
C ASN A 48 -18.35 14.27 -6.92
N SER A 49 -18.47 15.43 -6.28
CA SER A 49 -17.99 16.70 -6.84
C SER A 49 -16.46 16.75 -6.89
N ILE A 50 -15.78 16.11 -5.92
CA ILE A 50 -14.33 15.95 -5.94
C ILE A 50 -13.92 15.08 -7.12
N SER A 51 -14.58 13.94 -7.34
CA SER A 51 -14.33 13.05 -8.48
C SER A 51 -14.46 13.77 -9.82
N GLN A 52 -15.50 14.59 -10.00
CA GLN A 52 -15.67 15.40 -11.22
C GLN A 52 -14.55 16.44 -11.40
N SER A 53 -14.06 17.03 -10.31
CA SER A 53 -12.98 18.03 -10.36
C SER A 53 -11.59 17.43 -10.63
N ALA A 54 -11.40 16.13 -10.37
CA ALA A 54 -10.14 15.42 -10.59
C ALA A 54 -9.90 15.02 -12.07
N GLY A 55 -10.93 15.15 -12.91
CA GLY A 55 -10.86 14.92 -14.36
C GLY A 55 -9.83 15.83 -15.05
N LEU A 56 -9.27 15.36 -16.17
CA LEU A 56 -8.15 16.01 -16.87
C LEU A 56 -8.38 17.50 -17.21
N GLY A 57 -9.64 17.91 -17.45
CA GLY A 57 -9.98 19.29 -17.82
C GLY A 57 -9.97 20.30 -16.66
N THR A 58 -10.10 19.85 -15.41
CA THR A 58 -10.27 20.70 -14.21
C THR A 58 -9.25 20.41 -13.11
N ARG A 59 -8.40 19.40 -13.34
CA ARG A 59 -7.41 18.85 -12.39
C ARG A 59 -6.49 19.90 -11.77
N TYR A 60 -6.09 20.92 -12.53
CA TYR A 60 -5.13 21.95 -12.07
C TYR A 60 -5.85 23.22 -11.61
N SER A 61 -6.79 23.07 -10.67
CA SER A 61 -7.54 24.16 -10.06
C SER A 61 -7.48 24.09 -8.53
N ASP A 62 -7.71 25.22 -7.85
CA ASP A 62 -7.79 25.26 -6.39
C ASP A 62 -8.87 24.33 -5.83
N GLY A 63 -9.98 24.16 -6.57
CA GLY A 63 -11.05 23.23 -6.22
C GLY A 63 -10.56 21.78 -6.22
N SER A 64 -9.90 21.37 -7.30
CA SER A 64 -9.31 20.02 -7.42
C SER A 64 -8.22 19.78 -6.38
N LEU A 65 -7.37 20.78 -6.09
CA LEU A 65 -6.36 20.68 -5.03
C LEU A 65 -6.99 20.43 -3.66
N ARG A 66 -8.05 21.19 -3.31
CA ARG A 66 -8.78 20.95 -2.05
C ARG A 66 -9.42 19.58 -2.04
N GLY A 67 -9.99 19.15 -3.17
CA GLY A 67 -10.58 17.84 -3.34
C GLY A 67 -9.60 16.71 -3.02
N VAL A 68 -8.43 16.69 -3.66
CA VAL A 68 -7.43 15.64 -3.43
C VAL A 68 -6.86 15.67 -2.00
N ILE A 69 -6.75 16.85 -1.37
CA ILE A 69 -6.34 16.95 0.05
C ILE A 69 -7.39 16.29 0.95
N ILE A 70 -8.69 16.53 0.69
CA ILE A 70 -9.79 15.92 1.44
C ILE A 70 -9.80 14.40 1.25
N ASP A 71 -9.63 13.93 0.01
CA ASP A 71 -9.56 12.49 -0.27
C ASP A 71 -8.41 11.82 0.47
N ILE A 72 -7.20 12.38 0.37
CA ILE A 72 -6.02 11.85 1.09
C ILE A 72 -6.27 11.86 2.61
N HIS A 73 -6.88 12.92 3.14
CA HIS A 73 -7.19 13.03 4.56
C HIS A 73 -8.11 11.90 5.04
N PHE A 74 -9.20 11.63 4.33
CA PHE A 74 -10.14 10.57 4.71
C PHE A 74 -9.59 9.17 4.42
N LEU A 75 -8.85 8.97 3.33
CA LEU A 75 -8.15 7.71 3.05
C LEU A 75 -7.15 7.38 4.18
N SER A 76 -6.37 8.36 4.65
CA SER A 76 -5.39 8.15 5.73
C SER A 76 -6.03 7.76 7.08
N ARG A 77 -7.31 8.10 7.27
CA ARG A 77 -8.09 7.82 8.49
C ARG A 77 -8.90 6.54 8.42
N CYS A 78 -8.90 5.85 7.28
CA CYS A 78 -9.58 4.57 7.15
C CYS A 78 -8.88 3.50 8.01
N ASP A 79 -9.64 2.55 8.53
CA ASP A 79 -9.09 1.43 9.32
C ASP A 79 -8.20 0.50 8.47
N PHE A 80 -8.41 0.50 7.15
CA PHE A 80 -7.68 -0.30 6.17
C PHE A 80 -7.76 0.36 4.79
N LEU A 81 -6.68 0.28 4.02
CA LEU A 81 -6.58 0.90 2.68
C LEU A 81 -6.56 -0.16 1.58
N VAL A 82 -7.43 -0.05 0.57
CA VAL A 82 -7.39 -0.91 -0.63
C VAL A 82 -7.23 -0.01 -1.85
N CYS A 83 -6.13 -0.14 -2.58
CA CYS A 83 -5.79 0.78 -3.67
C CYS A 83 -4.73 0.19 -4.61
N THR A 84 -4.22 1.00 -5.53
CA THR A 84 -2.97 0.76 -6.25
C THR A 84 -1.84 1.61 -5.66
N PHE A 85 -0.74 0.98 -5.28
CA PHE A 85 0.44 1.71 -4.84
C PHE A 85 1.28 2.27 -5.97
N SER A 86 0.95 2.01 -7.24
CA SER A 86 1.44 2.84 -8.36
C SER A 86 0.96 4.30 -8.25
N SER A 87 -0.19 4.55 -7.62
CA SER A 87 -0.73 5.90 -7.38
C SER A 87 -0.08 6.61 -6.20
N GLN A 88 0.50 7.77 -6.45
CA GLN A 88 1.06 8.63 -5.39
C GLN A 88 0.01 9.05 -4.35
N VAL A 89 -1.24 9.27 -4.77
CA VAL A 89 -2.33 9.64 -3.85
C VAL A 89 -2.51 8.56 -2.79
N CYS A 90 -2.47 7.28 -3.17
CA CYS A 90 -2.58 6.20 -2.21
C CYS A 90 -1.35 6.10 -1.30
N ARG A 91 -0.14 6.26 -1.84
CA ARG A 91 1.09 6.21 -1.05
C ARG A 91 1.15 7.32 0.00
N VAL A 92 0.74 8.54 -0.35
CA VAL A 92 0.66 9.66 0.62
C VAL A 92 -0.39 9.39 1.70
N ALA A 93 -1.57 8.86 1.34
CA ALA A 93 -2.57 8.48 2.33
C ALA A 93 -2.05 7.39 3.30
N TYR A 94 -1.32 6.40 2.77
CA TYR A 94 -0.68 5.34 3.54
C TYR A 94 0.44 5.86 4.46
N GLU A 95 1.28 6.79 3.98
CA GLU A 95 2.32 7.45 4.79
C GLU A 95 1.69 8.22 5.95
N LEU A 96 0.65 9.01 5.69
CA LEU A 96 -0.08 9.76 6.72
C LEU A 96 -0.73 8.82 7.75
N MET A 97 -1.28 7.69 7.30
CA MET A 97 -1.88 6.68 8.19
C MET A 97 -0.89 6.18 9.26
N GLN A 98 0.42 6.13 8.96
CA GLN A 98 1.44 5.71 9.93
C GLN A 98 1.55 6.67 11.12
N THR A 99 1.15 7.93 10.96
CA THR A 99 1.19 8.95 12.02
C THR A 99 -0.03 8.88 12.97
N LEU A 100 -1.04 8.08 12.61
CA LEU A 100 -2.33 8.00 13.32
C LEU A 100 -2.46 6.74 14.18
N HIS A 101 -1.48 5.85 14.14
CA HIS A 101 -1.48 4.56 14.82
C HIS A 101 -0.09 4.24 15.38
N GLY A 102 0.00 3.32 16.34
CA GLY A 102 1.29 2.81 16.82
C GLY A 102 2.06 2.04 15.73
N ASP A 103 1.35 1.19 14.98
CA ASP A 103 1.83 0.52 13.78
C ASP A 103 0.66 0.31 12.80
N ALA A 104 0.78 0.88 11.60
CA ALA A 104 -0.18 0.71 10.51
C ALA A 104 0.47 0.14 9.24
N SER A 105 1.66 -0.44 9.36
CA SER A 105 2.44 -0.95 8.22
C SER A 105 1.71 -2.06 7.45
N GLN A 106 0.82 -2.80 8.11
CA GLN A 106 0.03 -3.89 7.52
C GLN A 106 -1.43 -3.50 7.22
N LYS A 107 -1.80 -2.22 7.39
CA LYS A 107 -3.19 -1.75 7.19
C LYS A 107 -3.51 -1.40 5.73
N PHE A 108 -3.02 -2.20 4.80
CA PHE A 108 -3.27 -1.96 3.38
C PHE A 108 -3.35 -3.26 2.57
N ARG A 109 -3.92 -3.13 1.37
CA ARG A 109 -3.82 -4.08 0.28
C ARG A 109 -3.67 -3.31 -1.04
N SER A 110 -2.47 -3.36 -1.60
CA SER A 110 -2.20 -2.88 -2.96
C SER A 110 -2.67 -3.92 -3.98
N LEU A 111 -3.19 -3.47 -5.12
CA LEU A 111 -3.55 -4.33 -6.25
C LEU A 111 -2.40 -4.52 -7.25
N ASP A 112 -1.33 -3.75 -7.12
CA ASP A 112 -0.18 -3.77 -8.02
C ASP A 112 1.14 -3.73 -7.23
N ASP A 113 1.74 -2.56 -7.08
CA ASP A 113 3.09 -2.41 -6.54
C ASP A 113 3.14 -2.68 -5.03
N ILE A 114 4.32 -3.05 -4.56
CA ILE A 114 4.68 -2.87 -3.14
C ILE A 114 4.86 -1.39 -2.84
N PHE A 115 4.98 -1.01 -1.56
CA PHE A 115 5.28 0.39 -1.23
C PHE A 115 6.65 0.78 -1.78
N TYR A 116 6.76 1.99 -2.36
CA TYR A 116 8.01 2.57 -2.81
C TYR A 116 7.96 4.10 -2.78
N TYR A 117 9.13 4.72 -2.69
CA TYR A 117 9.34 6.16 -2.81
C TYR A 117 10.11 6.47 -4.10
N GLY A 118 9.60 7.40 -4.90
CA GLY A 118 10.23 7.77 -6.17
C GLY A 118 11.64 8.32 -5.96
N GLY A 119 12.65 7.67 -6.54
CA GLY A 119 14.07 8.03 -6.35
C GLY A 119 14.75 7.36 -5.15
N GLN A 120 14.14 6.34 -4.54
CA GLN A 120 14.77 5.53 -3.49
C GLN A 120 16.01 4.77 -3.99
N ASN A 121 16.88 4.38 -3.04
CA ASN A 121 17.93 3.40 -3.27
C ASN A 121 17.33 2.00 -3.53
N GLY A 122 18.19 1.04 -3.90
CA GLY A 122 17.79 -0.36 -4.08
C GLY A 122 17.02 -0.91 -2.88
N HIS A 123 15.89 -1.57 -3.15
CA HIS A 123 15.11 -2.31 -2.16
C HIS A 123 15.55 -3.77 -2.20
N ASP A 124 16.37 -4.16 -1.23
CA ASP A 124 16.94 -5.50 -1.15
C ASP A 124 16.29 -6.33 -0.04
N LEU A 125 16.03 -7.60 -0.35
CA LEU A 125 15.60 -8.60 0.60
C LEU A 125 16.76 -9.55 0.96
N HIS A 126 16.80 -9.97 2.21
CA HIS A 126 17.68 -11.01 2.69
C HIS A 126 16.99 -12.38 2.59
N ILE A 127 17.65 -13.36 1.96
CA ILE A 127 17.09 -14.70 1.82
C ILE A 127 17.34 -15.54 3.07
N LEU A 128 16.28 -16.12 3.61
CA LEU A 128 16.27 -16.99 4.79
C LEU A 128 16.29 -18.47 4.44
N GLU A 129 15.66 -18.85 3.32
CA GLU A 129 15.52 -20.23 2.90
C GLU A 129 15.90 -20.46 1.43
N ALA A 130 16.47 -21.64 1.16
CA ALA A 130 16.80 -22.02 -0.20
C ALA A 130 15.54 -22.30 -1.05
N HIS A 131 15.67 -22.02 -2.36
CA HIS A 131 14.74 -22.50 -3.39
C HIS A 131 15.56 -22.84 -4.65
N PRO A 132 15.37 -24.03 -5.25
CA PRO A 132 16.26 -24.55 -6.29
C PRO A 132 16.14 -23.83 -7.64
N GLY A 133 15.06 -23.10 -7.91
CA GLY A 133 14.82 -22.43 -9.21
C GLY A 133 14.57 -23.41 -10.35
N SER A 134 14.10 -24.63 -10.06
CA SER A 134 14.00 -25.74 -11.02
C SER A 134 12.79 -25.68 -11.94
N ILE A 135 11.92 -24.68 -11.79
CA ILE A 135 10.73 -24.46 -12.64
C ILE A 135 10.97 -23.20 -13.46
N SER A 136 10.54 -23.22 -14.73
CA SER A 136 10.65 -22.08 -15.64
C SER A 136 10.12 -20.80 -14.97
N GLY A 137 10.94 -19.75 -14.96
CA GLY A 137 10.62 -18.44 -14.37
C GLY A 137 10.96 -18.30 -12.88
N LEU A 138 11.29 -19.37 -12.15
CA LEU A 138 11.77 -19.28 -10.76
C LEU A 138 13.29 -19.09 -10.71
N ILE A 139 13.76 -18.19 -9.85
CA ILE A 139 15.19 -18.00 -9.60
C ILE A 139 15.67 -18.93 -8.49
N GLN A 140 16.92 -19.33 -8.59
CA GLN A 140 17.60 -20.01 -7.49
C GLN A 140 17.97 -18.97 -6.41
N ILE A 141 17.59 -19.25 -5.17
CA ILE A 141 17.97 -18.48 -3.99
C ILE A 141 18.56 -19.41 -2.92
N LYS A 142 19.49 -18.88 -2.12
CA LYS A 142 20.14 -19.57 -0.99
C LYS A 142 20.14 -18.65 0.24
N PRO A 143 20.09 -19.20 1.46
CA PRO A 143 20.24 -18.40 2.67
C PRO A 143 21.49 -17.53 2.59
N GLY A 144 21.35 -16.24 2.91
CA GLY A 144 22.43 -15.27 2.79
C GLY A 144 22.48 -14.50 1.47
N ASP A 145 21.75 -14.93 0.43
CA ASP A 145 21.63 -14.15 -0.81
C ASP A 145 20.92 -12.82 -0.54
N SER A 146 21.29 -11.79 -1.30
CA SER A 146 20.52 -10.55 -1.42
C SER A 146 19.74 -10.55 -2.73
N VAL A 147 18.47 -10.16 -2.70
CA VAL A 147 17.60 -10.05 -3.87
C VAL A 147 17.01 -8.65 -3.95
N SER A 148 17.30 -7.91 -5.01
CA SER A 148 16.57 -6.66 -5.30
C SER A 148 15.15 -6.99 -5.72
N ILE A 149 14.18 -6.58 -4.90
CA ILE A 149 12.76 -6.84 -5.17
C ILE A 149 12.23 -5.82 -6.19
N ALA A 150 11.50 -6.32 -7.18
CA ALA A 150 10.75 -5.50 -8.12
C ALA A 150 9.28 -5.35 -7.69
N GLY A 151 8.72 -6.37 -7.06
CA GLY A 151 7.34 -6.34 -6.56
C GLY A 151 6.86 -7.70 -6.03
N ASN A 152 5.66 -7.68 -5.45
CA ASN A 152 4.94 -8.86 -4.98
C ASN A 152 3.75 -9.11 -5.91
N HIS A 153 3.56 -10.34 -6.37
CA HIS A 153 2.43 -10.69 -7.23
C HIS A 153 1.13 -10.97 -6.45
N TRP A 154 1.24 -10.98 -5.13
CA TRP A 154 0.16 -11.21 -4.18
C TRP A 154 -0.50 -12.60 -4.29
N ASP A 155 0.23 -13.56 -4.86
CA ASP A 155 -0.15 -14.96 -5.08
C ASP A 155 0.78 -15.95 -4.34
N GLY A 156 1.65 -15.42 -3.46
CA GLY A 156 2.68 -16.19 -2.74
C GLY A 156 4.08 -16.08 -3.36
N PHE A 157 4.21 -15.45 -4.54
CA PHE A 157 5.49 -15.19 -5.18
C PHE A 157 5.79 -13.68 -5.30
N SER A 158 7.08 -13.37 -5.21
CA SER A 158 7.64 -12.06 -5.52
C SER A 158 8.54 -12.16 -6.74
N LYS A 159 8.75 -11.04 -7.42
CA LYS A 159 9.71 -10.94 -8.53
C LYS A 159 10.90 -10.10 -8.10
N GLY A 160 12.11 -10.55 -8.46
CA GLY A 160 13.33 -9.81 -8.14
C GLY A 160 14.54 -10.34 -8.88
N THR A 161 15.69 -9.74 -8.60
CA THR A 161 16.99 -10.12 -9.16
C THR A 161 17.92 -10.56 -8.05
N ASN A 162 18.42 -11.80 -8.11
CA ASN A 162 19.40 -12.28 -7.15
C ASN A 162 20.80 -11.76 -7.50
N HIS A 163 21.39 -10.98 -6.60
CA HIS A 163 22.71 -10.36 -6.80
C HIS A 163 23.83 -11.39 -7.01
N ARG A 164 23.73 -12.59 -6.41
CA ARG A 164 24.74 -13.64 -6.57
C ARG A 164 24.73 -14.27 -7.97
N THR A 165 23.56 -14.46 -8.56
CA THR A 165 23.43 -15.16 -9.85
C THR A 165 23.23 -14.20 -11.02
N GLY A 166 22.85 -12.95 -10.77
CA GLY A 166 22.43 -11.98 -11.77
C GLY A 166 21.08 -12.33 -12.43
N MET A 167 20.40 -13.37 -11.98
CA MET A 167 19.16 -13.86 -12.59
C MET A 167 17.95 -13.14 -12.01
N SER A 168 17.05 -12.70 -12.90
CA SER A 168 15.75 -12.15 -12.54
C SER A 168 14.63 -13.17 -12.73
N GLY A 169 13.68 -13.20 -11.81
CA GLY A 169 12.51 -14.05 -11.90
C GLY A 169 11.76 -14.13 -10.58
N LEU A 170 10.94 -15.16 -10.44
CA LEU A 170 10.04 -15.35 -9.31
C LEU A 170 10.71 -16.14 -8.18
N PHE A 171 10.33 -15.84 -6.94
CA PHE A 171 10.70 -16.61 -5.76
C PHE A 171 9.57 -16.58 -4.72
N PRO A 172 9.40 -17.60 -3.88
CA PRO A 172 8.36 -17.60 -2.85
C PRO A 172 8.59 -16.47 -1.84
N SER A 173 7.61 -15.59 -1.65
CA SER A 173 7.78 -14.35 -0.86
C SER A 173 8.15 -14.62 0.60
N TYR A 174 7.66 -15.71 1.20
CA TYR A 174 7.89 -16.05 2.60
C TYR A 174 9.34 -16.46 2.92
N LYS A 175 10.17 -16.73 1.89
CA LYS A 175 11.57 -17.17 2.06
C LYS A 175 12.56 -16.02 2.22
N ALA A 176 12.06 -14.79 2.31
CA ALA A 176 12.85 -13.58 2.35
C ALA A 176 12.32 -12.61 3.42
N GLU A 177 13.19 -11.75 3.92
CA GLU A 177 12.85 -10.64 4.81
C GLU A 177 13.41 -9.31 4.29
N ASP A 178 12.80 -8.19 4.68
CA ASP A 178 13.27 -6.85 4.31
C ASP A 178 14.62 -6.52 4.96
N THR A 179 15.54 -5.98 4.15
CA THR A 179 16.81 -5.46 4.67
C THR A 179 16.64 -4.02 5.15
N VAL A 180 16.73 -3.79 6.46
CA VAL A 180 16.67 -2.42 7.03
C VAL A 180 17.99 -1.70 6.82
N VAL A 181 18.00 -0.71 5.92
CA VAL A 181 19.16 0.14 5.65
C VAL A 181 19.23 1.26 6.69
N LYS A 182 20.40 1.41 7.33
CA LYS A 182 20.68 2.46 8.32
C LYS A 182 21.59 3.52 7.75
N VAL A 183 21.26 4.79 8.00
CA VAL A 183 22.07 5.95 7.64
C VAL A 183 22.30 6.79 8.90
N SER A 184 23.53 7.25 9.12
CA SER A 184 23.84 8.14 10.23
C SER A 184 23.29 9.54 9.93
N MET A 185 22.17 9.91 10.57
CA MET A 185 21.57 11.24 10.49
C MET A 185 21.98 12.10 11.70
N PRO A 186 21.94 13.44 11.59
CA PRO A 186 22.11 14.31 12.76
C PRO A 186 21.10 14.00 13.87
N THR A 187 21.55 13.98 15.13
CA THR A 187 20.71 13.66 16.30
C THR A 187 20.12 14.88 16.99
N TYR A 188 20.52 16.09 16.58
CA TYR A 188 20.05 17.38 17.11
C TYR A 188 20.03 17.47 18.64
N PRO A 189 21.17 17.23 19.34
CA PRO A 189 21.22 17.21 20.82
C PRO A 189 20.80 18.52 21.49
N GLU A 190 20.82 19.63 20.76
CA GLU A 190 20.35 20.94 21.19
C GLU A 190 18.82 21.04 21.33
N VAL A 191 18.06 20.11 20.73
CA VAL A 191 16.60 20.10 20.79
C VAL A 191 16.13 19.36 22.05
N SER A 192 15.46 20.08 22.95
CA SER A 192 14.85 19.48 24.14
C SER A 192 13.67 18.57 23.74
N LEU A 193 13.83 17.27 23.90
CA LEU A 193 12.73 16.32 23.73
C LEU A 193 11.74 16.48 24.89
N LYS A 194 10.58 17.10 24.62
CA LYS A 194 9.45 17.05 25.56
C LYS A 194 8.89 15.62 25.55
N PRO A 195 8.59 15.01 26.71
CA PRO A 195 7.90 13.73 26.73
C PRO A 195 6.57 13.85 25.97
N SER A 196 6.31 12.91 25.06
CA SER A 196 5.03 12.78 24.36
C SER A 196 3.92 12.61 25.40
N ARG A 197 2.85 13.42 25.29
CA ARG A 197 1.64 13.27 26.12
C ARG A 197 0.90 12.00 25.80
#